data_AF-A0A9E5BW38-F1
#
_entry.id   AF-A0A9E5BW38-F1
#
_cell.length_a   1.000
_cell.length_b   1.000
_cell.length_c   1.000
_cell.angle_alpha   90.00
_cell.angle_beta   90.00
_cell.angle_gamma   90.00
#
_symmetry.space_group_name_H-M   'P 1'
#
loop_
_entity.id
_entity.type
_entity.pdbx_description
1 polymer ?
#
loop_
_entity_poly.entity_id
_entity_poly.type
_entity_poly.pdbx_seq_one_letter_code
_entity_poly.pdbx_strand_id
1 'polypeptide(L)'
;MGHLRANGFEVEIIDVEGQRLRDVRRSLGVPRELAACHTALVDGYVVEGHVPADLIATLLTEKPDVLGLALPGMPVGSPGMQGPSSQPYEILAFNKDGKSWVYERR
;
A
#
# COMPACT_ATOMS: atom_id res chain seq x y z
N MET A 1 9.51 0.78 -6.02
CA MET A 1 8.95 1.04 -7.37
C MET A 1 9.43 0.09 -8.46
N GLY A 2 10.70 -0.37 -8.46
CA GLY A 2 11.15 -1.39 -9.42
C GLY A 2 10.30 -2.66 -9.45
N HIS A 3 9.81 -3.11 -8.27
CA HIS A 3 8.90 -4.26 -8.14
C HIS A 3 7.62 -4.10 -8.98
N LEU A 4 6.93 -2.96 -8.86
CA LEU A 4 5.68 -2.71 -9.61
C LEU A 4 5.94 -2.67 -11.12
N ARG A 5 6.98 -1.96 -11.57
CA ARG A 5 7.35 -1.89 -12.99
C ARG A 5 7.68 -3.27 -13.58
N ALA A 6 8.40 -4.10 -12.82
CA ALA A 6 8.72 -5.47 -13.23
C ALA A 6 7.46 -6.38 -13.33
N ASN A 7 6.39 -6.03 -12.62
CA ASN A 7 5.11 -6.72 -12.68
C ASN A 7 4.11 -6.06 -13.65
N GLY A 8 4.58 -5.24 -14.59
CA GLY A 8 3.76 -4.68 -15.68
C GLY A 8 2.97 -3.43 -15.32
N PHE A 9 3.18 -2.84 -14.15
CA PHE A 9 2.55 -1.57 -13.78
C PHE A 9 3.32 -0.39 -14.40
N GLU A 10 2.59 0.53 -15.02
CA GLU A 10 3.10 1.87 -15.31
C GLU A 10 3.12 2.69 -14.02
N VAL A 11 4.27 3.26 -13.67
CA VAL A 11 4.47 3.95 -12.38
C VAL A 11 5.06 5.33 -12.61
N GLU A 12 4.24 6.34 -12.33
CA GLU A 12 4.66 7.72 -12.15
C GLU A 12 5.09 7.94 -10.69
N ILE A 13 6.23 8.59 -10.48
CA ILE A 13 6.74 8.91 -9.15
C ILE A 13 6.70 10.43 -9.00
N ILE A 14 6.00 10.88 -7.96
CA ILE A 14 5.93 12.30 -7.60
C ILE A 14 6.58 12.44 -6.23
N ASP A 15 7.80 12.97 -6.20
CA ASP A 15 8.48 13.26 -4.95
C ASP A 15 7.81 14.44 -4.26
N VAL A 16 7.40 14.24 -3.00
CA VAL A 16 6.74 15.24 -2.19
C VAL A 16 7.39 15.32 -0.81
N GLU A 17 7.42 16.53 -0.26
CA GLU A 17 7.85 16.73 1.12
C GLU A 17 6.91 16.03 2.12
N GLY A 18 7.44 15.65 3.28
CA GLY A 18 6.70 14.87 4.27
C GLY A 18 5.40 15.53 4.76
N GLN A 19 5.32 16.87 4.82
CA GLN A 19 4.07 17.55 5.16
C GLN A 19 3.01 17.39 4.06
N ARG A 20 3.40 17.60 2.80
CA ARG A 20 2.52 17.43 1.66
C ARG A 20 2.03 15.98 1.54
N LEU A 21 2.89 14.99 1.80
CA LEU A 21 2.49 13.58 1.83
C LEU A 21 1.42 13.30 2.90
N ARG A 22 1.54 13.90 4.10
CA ARG A 22 0.51 13.79 5.14
C ARG A 22 -0.82 14.40 4.71
N ASP A 23 -0.78 15.54 4.02
CA ASP A 23 -1.98 16.18 3.50
C ASP A 23 -2.65 15.33 2.41
N VAL A 24 -1.86 14.74 1.50
CA VAL A 24 -2.36 13.80 0.47
C VAL A 24 -3.04 12.61 1.14
N ARG A 25 -2.37 11.93 2.09
CA ARG A 25 -2.96 10.80 2.83
C ARG A 25 -4.29 11.15 3.49
N ARG A 26 -4.36 12.31 4.16
CA ARG A 26 -5.59 12.78 4.79
C ARG A 26 -6.70 12.99 3.76
N SER A 27 -6.37 13.58 2.61
CA SER A 27 -7.36 13.78 1.53
C SER A 27 -7.85 12.47 0.91
N LEU A 28 -7.02 11.42 0.95
CA LEU A 28 -7.33 10.09 0.46
C LEU A 28 -7.99 9.19 1.51
N GLY A 29 -8.21 9.69 2.73
CA GLY A 29 -8.84 8.91 3.80
C GLY A 29 -7.94 7.82 4.40
N VAL A 30 -6.62 7.91 4.23
CA VAL A 30 -5.68 6.94 4.83
C VAL A 30 -5.64 7.14 6.35
N PRO A 31 -5.98 6.12 7.16
CA PRO A 31 -5.88 6.20 8.61
C PRO A 31 -4.45 6.44 9.06
N ARG A 32 -4.28 7.20 10.15
CA ARG A 32 -2.95 7.56 10.65
C ARG A 32 -2.14 6.33 11.07
N GLU A 33 -2.78 5.31 11.62
CA GLU A 33 -2.12 4.05 11.98
C GLU A 33 -1.63 3.23 10.78
N LEU A 34 -2.18 3.45 9.58
CA LEU A 34 -1.80 2.71 8.38
C LEU A 34 -0.71 3.40 7.56
N ALA A 35 -0.36 4.64 7.90
CA ALA A 35 0.61 5.44 7.16
C ALA A 35 1.99 4.78 7.10
N ALA A 36 2.54 4.68 5.89
CA ALA A 36 3.83 4.08 5.60
C ALA A 36 4.83 5.15 5.09
N CYS A 37 5.85 4.74 4.32
CA CYS A 37 6.82 5.65 3.71
C CYS A 37 6.30 6.32 2.41
N HIS A 38 5.37 5.69 1.69
CA HIS A 38 4.76 6.25 0.47
C HIS A 38 3.31 5.79 0.32
N THR A 39 2.57 6.52 -0.52
CA THR A 39 1.18 6.27 -0.88
C THR A 39 1.07 6.27 -2.40
N ALA A 40 0.35 5.31 -2.96
CA ALA A 40 0.04 5.25 -4.38
C ALA A 40 -1.48 5.22 -4.60
N LEU A 41 -1.90 5.66 -5.79
CA LEU A 41 -3.27 5.58 -6.27
C LEU A 41 -3.29 4.77 -7.56
N VAL A 42 -4.23 3.83 -7.67
CA VAL A 42 -4.38 2.99 -8.85
C VAL A 42 -5.85 2.61 -9.04
N ASP A 43 -6.43 2.94 -10.20
CA ASP A 43 -7.85 2.71 -10.53
C ASP A 43 -8.86 3.10 -9.42
N GLY A 44 -8.57 4.20 -8.71
CA GLY A 44 -9.40 4.69 -7.59
C GLY A 44 -9.11 4.06 -6.23
N TYR A 45 -8.24 3.05 -6.15
CA TYR A 45 -7.79 2.45 -4.90
C TYR A 45 -6.53 3.12 -4.36
N VAL A 46 -6.43 3.16 -3.03
CA VAL A 46 -5.23 3.60 -2.32
C VAL A 46 -4.34 2.40 -2.00
N VAL A 47 -3.04 2.53 -2.24
CA VAL A 47 -2.03 1.52 -1.86
C VAL A 47 -0.99 2.18 -0.98
N GLU A 48 -0.93 1.77 0.29
CA GLU A 48 -0.07 2.38 1.31
C GLU A 48 1.11 1.45 1.66
N GLY A 49 2.34 1.89 1.43
CA GLY A 49 3.55 1.13 1.73
C GLY A 49 3.88 0.00 0.74
N HIS A 50 4.65 -0.98 1.18
CA HIS A 50 5.19 -2.06 0.34
C HIS A 50 4.18 -3.20 0.07
N VAL A 51 2.99 -2.87 -0.42
CA VAL A 51 2.01 -3.90 -0.82
C VAL A 51 2.54 -4.70 -2.02
N PRO A 52 2.52 -6.05 -1.97
CA PRO A 52 2.88 -6.90 -3.09
C PRO A 52 2.07 -6.65 -4.37
N ALA A 53 2.76 -6.64 -5.50
CA ALA A 53 2.16 -6.39 -6.83
C ALA A 53 1.05 -7.38 -7.20
N ASP A 54 1.17 -8.64 -6.79
CA ASP A 54 0.16 -9.67 -7.01
C ASP A 54 -1.15 -9.33 -6.28
N LEU A 55 -1.08 -8.82 -5.05
CA LEU A 55 -2.27 -8.38 -4.31
C LEU A 55 -2.89 -7.12 -4.90
N ILE A 56 -2.08 -6.21 -5.44
CA ILE A 56 -2.59 -5.06 -6.20
C ILE A 56 -3.30 -5.53 -7.46
N ALA A 57 -2.75 -6.51 -8.19
CA ALA A 57 -3.40 -7.07 -9.37
C ALA A 57 -4.73 -7.75 -9.02
N THR A 58 -4.79 -8.51 -7.92
CA THR A 58 -6.03 -9.09 -7.40
C THR A 58 -7.05 -8.01 -7.05
N LEU A 59 -6.64 -6.95 -6.33
CA LEU A 59 -7.51 -5.81 -6.00
C LEU A 59 -8.15 -5.19 -7.24
N LEU A 60 -7.36 -4.99 -8.29
CA LEU A 60 -7.82 -4.40 -9.55
C LEU A 60 -8.70 -5.33 -10.38
N THR A 61 -8.57 -6.64 -10.18
CA THR A 61 -9.38 -7.65 -10.86
C THR A 61 -10.72 -7.88 -10.16
N GLU A 62 -10.69 -8.07 -8.84
CA GLU A 62 -11.88 -8.38 -8.03
C GLU A 62 -12.71 -7.12 -7.73
N LYS A 63 -12.06 -5.96 -7.68
CA LYS A 63 -12.66 -4.65 -7.37
C LYS A 63 -13.56 -4.68 -6.12
N PRO A 64 -13.06 -5.15 -4.96
CA PRO A 64 -13.84 -5.17 -3.74
C PRO A 64 -14.20 -3.75 -3.27
N ASP A 65 -15.26 -3.63 -2.47
CA ASP A 65 -15.68 -2.37 -1.85
C ASP A 65 -14.78 -2.00 -0.66
N VAL A 66 -13.57 -1.55 -0.99
CA VAL A 66 -12.57 -1.06 -0.06
C VAL A 66 -12.01 0.26 -0.58
N LEU A 67 -11.45 1.06 0.32
CA LEU A 67 -10.72 2.25 -0.06
C LEU A 67 -9.31 1.91 -0.55
N GLY A 68 -8.68 0.89 0.04
CA GLY A 68 -7.33 0.53 -0.31
C GLY A 68 -6.73 -0.63 0.48
N LEU A 69 -5.48 -0.94 0.15
CA LEU A 69 -4.62 -1.90 0.84
C LEU A 69 -3.44 -1.17 1.48
N ALA A 70 -3.03 -1.60 2.66
CA ALA A 70 -1.91 -1.03 3.40
C ALA A 70 -0.99 -2.11 3.95
N LEU A 71 0.31 -1.86 3.89
CA LEU A 71 1.33 -2.51 4.70
C LEU A 71 1.94 -1.45 5.63
N PRO A 72 1.43 -1.30 6.87
CA PRO A 72 1.95 -0.31 7.80
C PRO A 72 3.40 -0.62 8.20
N GLY A 73 4.18 0.44 8.45
CA GLY A 73 5.57 0.30 8.85
C GLY A 73 6.50 -0.14 7.70
N MET A 74 7.51 -0.94 8.03
CA MET A 74 8.54 -1.43 7.08
C MET A 74 9.09 -2.81 7.50
N PRO A 75 8.27 -3.88 7.45
CA PRO A 75 8.73 -5.22 7.81
C PRO A 75 9.77 -5.73 6.81
N VAL A 76 10.85 -6.32 7.36
CA VAL A 76 11.88 -7.02 6.57
C VAL A 76 11.23 -8.23 5.91
N GLY A 77 11.43 -8.39 4.60
CA GLY A 77 10.78 -9.41 3.78
C GLY A 77 9.69 -8.87 2.84
N SER A 78 9.21 -7.65 3.07
CA SER A 78 8.28 -6.98 2.13
C SER A 78 8.97 -6.59 0.80
N PRO A 79 8.22 -6.42 -0.31
CA PRO A 79 8.77 -5.98 -1.59
C PRO A 79 9.58 -4.69 -1.48
N GLY A 80 10.89 -4.78 -1.76
CA GLY A 80 11.83 -3.66 -1.64
C GLY A 80 12.58 -3.62 -0.30
N MET A 81 12.28 -4.54 0.62
CA MET A 81 12.91 -4.72 1.93
C MET A 81 13.41 -6.16 2.12
N GLN A 82 13.94 -6.80 1.06
CA GLN A 82 14.45 -8.17 1.15
C GLN A 82 15.67 -8.26 2.10
N GLY A 83 15.72 -9.30 2.93
CA GLY A 83 16.81 -9.50 3.88
C GLY A 83 16.78 -10.90 4.52
N PRO A 84 17.86 -11.30 5.23
CA PRO A 84 18.04 -12.66 5.75
C PRO A 84 17.08 -13.06 6.88
N SER A 85 16.27 -12.11 7.39
CA SER A 85 15.32 -12.34 8.48
C SER A 85 13.94 -11.85 8.08
N SER A 86 13.38 -12.46 7.03
CA SER A 86 12.00 -12.20 6.61
C SER A 86 11.05 -12.45 7.77
N GLN A 87 10.27 -11.45 8.13
CA GLN A 87 9.25 -11.56 9.17
C GLN A 87 7.88 -11.72 8.50
N PRO A 88 6.94 -12.45 9.13
CA PRO A 88 5.57 -12.45 8.68
C PRO A 88 5.01 -11.03 8.71
N TYR A 89 4.21 -10.69 7.71
CA TYR A 89 3.54 -9.41 7.65
C TYR A 89 2.11 -9.52 7.16
N GLU A 90 1.30 -8.56 7.57
CA GLU A 90 -0.11 -8.52 7.24
C GLU A 90 -0.36 -7.37 6.27
N ILE A 91 -1.11 -7.67 5.23
CA ILE A 91 -1.69 -6.66 4.35
C ILE A 91 -3.09 -6.38 4.87
N LEU A 92 -3.36 -5.11 5.14
CA LEU A 92 -4.63 -4.67 5.70
C LEU A 92 -5.46 -4.03 4.58
N ALA A 93 -6.70 -4.47 4.44
CA ALA A 93 -7.70 -3.71 3.70
C ALA A 93 -8.32 -2.67 4.63
N PHE A 94 -8.67 -1.51 4.08
CA PHE A 94 -9.33 -0.46 4.86
C PHE A 94 -10.41 0.26 4.05
N ASN A 95 -11.37 0.84 4.77
CA ASN A 95 -12.50 1.57 4.17
C ASN A 95 -12.46 3.08 4.50
N LYS A 96 -13.43 3.83 3.98
CA LYS A 96 -13.56 5.29 4.18
C LYS A 96 -13.84 5.71 5.62
N ASP A 97 -14.36 4.80 6.44
CA ASP A 97 -14.59 5.03 7.87
C ASP A 97 -13.30 4.84 8.70
N GLY A 98 -12.20 4.46 8.05
CA GLY A 98 -10.92 4.16 8.67
C GLY A 98 -10.88 2.81 9.38
N LYS A 99 -11.89 1.95 9.22
CA LYS A 99 -11.83 0.58 9.70
C LYS A 99 -10.91 -0.23 8.81
N SER A 100 -10.06 -1.05 9.42
CA SER A 100 -9.16 -1.96 8.73
C SER A 100 -9.32 -3.40 9.21
N TRP A 101 -9.04 -4.35 8.32
CA TRP A 101 -9.02 -5.77 8.63
C TRP A 101 -7.90 -6.46 7.84
N VAL A 102 -7.47 -7.63 8.32
CA VAL A 102 -6.47 -8.44 7.62
C VAL A 102 -7.05 -8.91 6.29
N TYR A 103 -6.41 -8.51 5.19
CA TYR A 103 -6.71 -8.96 3.84
C TYR A 103 -5.92 -10.22 3.49
N GLU A 104 -4.62 -10.23 3.82
CA GLU A 104 -3.72 -11.34 3.54
C GLU A 104 -2.58 -11.37 4.57
N ARG A 105 -2.06 -12.57 4.89
CA ARG A 105 -0.83 -12.75 5.68
C ARG A 105 0.27 -13.36 4.83
N ARG A 106 1.48 -12.85 4.92
CA ARG A 106 2.69 -13.34 4.23
C ARG A 106 3.80 -13.64 5.21
#